data_AF-A0A0J8UHZ3-F1
#
_entry.id   AF-A0A0J8UHZ3-F1
#
_cell.length_a   1.000
_cell.length_b   1.000
_cell.length_c   1.000
_cell.angle_alpha   90.00
_cell.angle_beta   90.00
_cell.angle_gamma   90.00
#
_symmetry.space_group_name_H-M   'P 1'
#
loop_
_entity.id
_entity.type
_entity.pdbx_description
1 polymer ?
#
loop_
_entity_poly.entity_id
_entity_poly.type
_entity_poly.pdbx_seq_one_letter_code
_entity_poly.pdbx_strand_id
1 'polypeptide(L)'
;MNANKHPVLRFSLRERLQHNWVRHQWADWLVAVVVVGGWLALGRVDGLPWALTDVPHDARRTTYQILATVAATMGGFTLTSISILVNLLRTPMTTVDKLLPADDKRRVGAAFVAALPTLFSLFVAALVGLTTDANLDTGYWWLQATIIGAAVAAMASLARVVWILRRLLALSSD
;
A
#
# COMPACT_ATOMS: atom_id res chain seq x y z
N MET A 1 -37.05 19.54 -21.37
CA MET A 1 -36.56 18.32 -22.03
C MET A 1 -35.04 18.38 -22.09
N ASN A 2 -34.40 17.33 -21.58
CA ASN A 2 -32.95 17.14 -21.49
C ASN A 2 -32.29 17.02 -22.87
N ALA A 3 -31.14 17.65 -23.09
CA ALA A 3 -29.97 17.05 -23.75
C ALA A 3 -28.81 18.06 -23.77
N ASN A 4 -27.58 17.56 -23.61
CA ASN A 4 -26.29 18.26 -23.70
C ASN A 4 -25.66 18.76 -22.39
N LYS A 5 -25.70 17.92 -21.35
CA LYS A 5 -24.57 17.84 -20.41
C LYS A 5 -23.44 17.06 -21.09
N HIS A 6 -22.65 17.72 -21.94
CA HIS A 6 -21.35 17.17 -22.31
C HIS A 6 -20.46 17.19 -21.06
N PRO A 7 -19.94 16.06 -20.57
CA PRO A 7 -18.94 16.10 -19.51
C PRO A 7 -17.64 16.65 -20.11
N VAL A 8 -17.45 17.96 -19.99
CA VAL A 8 -16.20 18.65 -20.27
C VAL A 8 -15.25 18.34 -19.12
N LEU A 9 -14.58 17.19 -19.23
CA LEU A 9 -13.31 16.87 -18.59
C LEU A 9 -12.89 15.51 -19.17
N ARG A 10 -12.16 15.54 -20.28
CA ARG A 10 -11.37 14.40 -20.76
C ARG A 10 -10.24 14.19 -19.76
N PHE A 11 -10.54 13.55 -18.62
CA PHE A 11 -9.50 13.04 -17.74
C PHE A 11 -8.66 12.08 -18.57
N SER A 12 -7.34 12.29 -18.57
CA SER A 12 -6.41 11.31 -19.16
C SER A 12 -6.65 9.95 -18.52
N LEU A 13 -6.44 8.85 -19.26
CA LEU A 13 -6.60 7.49 -18.71
C LEU A 13 -5.82 7.32 -17.40
N ARG A 14 -4.66 8.00 -17.29
CA ARG A 14 -3.79 8.04 -16.11
C ARG A 14 -4.46 8.73 -14.91
N GLU A 15 -5.08 9.89 -15.10
CA GLU A 15 -5.81 10.58 -14.03
C GLU A 15 -7.06 9.80 -13.61
N ARG A 16 -7.76 9.16 -14.55
CA ARG A 16 -8.94 8.36 -14.27
C ARG A 16 -8.59 7.08 -13.51
N LEU A 17 -7.48 6.43 -13.87
CA LEU A 17 -6.91 5.29 -13.14
C LEU A 17 -6.44 5.70 -11.75
N GLN A 18 -5.73 6.83 -11.61
CA GLN A 18 -5.30 7.35 -10.31
C GLN A 18 -6.49 7.69 -9.42
N HIS A 19 -7.52 8.34 -9.97
CA HIS A 19 -8.72 8.67 -9.22
C HIS A 19 -9.50 7.42 -8.79
N ASN A 20 -9.57 6.41 -9.66
CA ASN A 20 -10.23 5.15 -9.35
C ASN A 20 -9.43 4.31 -8.34
N TRP A 21 -8.10 4.32 -8.44
CA TRP A 21 -7.16 3.65 -7.53
C TRP A 21 -7.27 4.20 -6.11
N VAL A 22 -7.30 5.52 -5.95
CA VAL A 22 -7.48 6.17 -4.64
C VAL A 22 -8.83 5.80 -4.01
N ARG A 23 -9.89 5.66 -4.82
CA ARG A 23 -11.25 5.36 -4.36
C ARG A 23 -11.46 3.89 -3.96
N HIS A 24 -10.74 2.95 -4.58
CA HIS A 24 -10.95 1.52 -4.34
C HIS A 24 -9.70 0.90 -3.70
N GLN A 25 -9.81 0.49 -2.43
CA GLN A 25 -8.71 -0.17 -1.69
C GLN A 25 -8.28 -1.48 -2.38
N TRP A 26 -9.24 -2.19 -2.99
CA TRP A 26 -8.98 -3.44 -3.71
C TRP A 26 -8.07 -3.27 -4.95
N ALA A 27 -7.90 -2.03 -5.43
CA ALA A 27 -7.01 -1.75 -6.53
C ALA A 27 -5.52 -1.95 -6.17
N ASP A 28 -5.14 -1.89 -4.88
CA ASP A 28 -3.77 -2.22 -4.44
C ASP A 28 -3.46 -3.70 -4.67
N TRP A 29 -4.45 -4.56 -4.40
CA TRP A 29 -4.35 -5.99 -4.64
C TRP A 29 -4.36 -6.33 -6.13
N LEU A 30 -5.13 -5.60 -6.95
CA LEU A 30 -5.07 -5.75 -8.41
C LEU A 30 -3.69 -5.39 -8.97
N VAL A 31 -3.09 -4.30 -8.51
CA VAL A 31 -1.72 -3.92 -8.93
C VAL A 31 -0.73 -5.01 -8.50
N ALA A 32 -0.85 -5.52 -7.28
CA ALA A 32 -0.03 -6.64 -6.82
C ALA A 32 -0.19 -7.88 -7.69
N VAL A 33 -1.42 -8.27 -8.04
CA VAL A 33 -1.70 -9.42 -8.92
C VAL A 33 -1.10 -9.21 -10.31
N VAL A 34 -1.19 -8.00 -10.88
CA VAL A 34 -0.60 -7.69 -12.19
C VAL A 34 0.93 -7.79 -12.14
N VAL A 35 1.56 -7.23 -11.10
CA VAL A 35 3.02 -7.26 -10.97
C VAL A 35 3.53 -8.67 -10.73
N VAL A 36 2.94 -9.41 -9.78
CA VAL A 36 3.33 -10.80 -9.48
C VAL A 36 3.02 -11.72 -10.64
N GLY A 37 1.84 -11.58 -11.27
CA GLY A 37 1.46 -12.35 -12.44
C GLY A 37 2.39 -12.12 -13.62
N GLY A 38 2.80 -10.86 -13.86
CA GLY A 38 3.78 -10.50 -14.87
C GLY A 38 5.15 -11.12 -14.59
N TRP A 39 5.61 -11.09 -13.34
CA TRP A 39 6.88 -11.69 -12.95
C TRP A 39 6.87 -13.22 -13.09
N LEU A 40 5.80 -13.90 -12.64
CA LEU A 40 5.66 -15.35 -12.82
C LEU A 40 5.54 -15.75 -14.30
N ALA A 41 4.89 -14.92 -15.12
CA ALA A 41 4.82 -15.14 -16.56
C ALA A 41 6.20 -14.99 -17.22
N LEU A 42 6.98 -13.97 -16.84
CA LEU A 42 8.36 -13.76 -17.30
C LEU A 42 9.30 -14.88 -16.86
N GLY A 43 9.15 -15.39 -15.63
CA GLY A 43 9.91 -16.55 -15.15
C GLY A 43 9.61 -17.83 -15.93
N ARG A 44 8.45 -17.90 -16.62
CA ARG A 44 8.09 -19.05 -17.46
C ARG A 44 8.74 -19.05 -18.84
N VAL A 45 9.36 -17.94 -19.25
CA VAL A 45 9.99 -17.75 -20.56
C VAL A 45 11.54 -17.75 -20.43
N ASP A 46 12.08 -18.37 -19.38
CA ASP A 46 13.51 -18.42 -19.04
C ASP A 46 14.22 -17.06 -18.91
N GLY A 47 13.46 -15.96 -18.77
CA GLY A 47 13.99 -14.60 -18.69
C GLY A 47 14.35 -14.14 -17.27
N LEU A 48 13.85 -14.81 -16.23
CA LEU A 48 14.10 -14.53 -14.81
C LEU A 48 13.97 -15.81 -13.98
N PRO A 49 14.66 -15.92 -12.82
CA PRO A 49 14.48 -17.04 -11.89
C PRO A 49 13.02 -17.21 -11.50
N TRP A 50 12.59 -18.47 -11.36
CA TRP A 50 11.19 -18.83 -11.12
C TRP A 50 10.84 -18.51 -9.66
N ALA A 51 10.43 -17.26 -9.39
CA ALA A 51 10.33 -16.70 -8.04
C ALA A 51 11.70 -16.56 -7.34
N LEU A 52 11.77 -16.76 -6.02
CA LEU A 52 13.01 -16.71 -5.21
C LEU A 52 13.59 -18.11 -4.96
N THR A 53 13.13 -19.14 -5.67
CA THR A 53 13.59 -20.53 -5.45
C THR A 53 15.08 -20.69 -5.75
N ASP A 54 15.59 -19.96 -6.74
CA ASP A 54 17.01 -19.99 -7.14
C ASP A 54 17.90 -19.08 -6.28
N VAL A 55 17.31 -18.34 -5.33
CA VAL A 55 18.03 -17.47 -4.39
C VAL A 55 18.43 -18.26 -3.15
N PRO A 56 19.68 -18.14 -2.66
CA PRO A 56 20.13 -18.84 -1.45
C PRO A 56 19.22 -18.58 -0.23
N HIS A 57 19.10 -19.57 0.65
CA HIS A 57 18.23 -19.50 1.84
C HIS A 57 18.53 -18.27 2.72
N ASP A 58 19.80 -17.89 2.87
CA ASP A 58 20.21 -16.75 3.69
C ASP A 58 19.68 -15.43 3.12
N ALA A 59 19.78 -15.25 1.80
CA ALA A 59 19.28 -14.06 1.12
C ALA A 59 17.74 -13.98 1.19
N ARG A 60 17.02 -15.12 1.07
CA ARG A 60 15.56 -15.17 1.28
C ARG A 60 15.20 -14.77 2.71
N ARG A 61 15.90 -15.33 3.70
CA ARG A 61 15.69 -15.03 5.12
C ARG A 61 15.87 -13.55 5.42
N THR A 62 16.96 -12.95 4.95
CA THR A 62 17.22 -11.51 5.10
C THR A 62 16.12 -10.68 4.45
N THR A 63 15.66 -11.07 3.25
CA THR A 63 14.57 -10.37 2.56
C THR A 63 13.28 -10.38 3.38
N TYR A 64 12.88 -11.54 3.91
CA TYR A 64 11.67 -11.64 4.74
C TYR A 64 11.79 -10.87 6.05
N GLN A 65 12.97 -10.88 6.67
CA GLN A 65 13.22 -10.07 7.87
C GLN A 65 13.08 -8.58 7.57
N ILE A 66 13.69 -8.09 6.50
CA ILE A 66 13.57 -6.68 6.09
C ILE A 66 12.10 -6.33 5.83
N LEU A 67 11.36 -7.17 5.09
CA LEU A 67 9.94 -6.94 4.83
C LEU A 67 9.11 -6.91 6.11
N ALA A 68 9.34 -7.84 7.04
CA ALA A 68 8.66 -7.88 8.32
C ALA A 68 8.97 -6.63 9.16
N THR A 69 10.24 -6.21 9.23
CA THR A 69 10.66 -4.99 9.93
C THR A 69 10.00 -3.76 9.33
N VAL A 70 10.06 -3.59 8.01
CA VAL A 70 9.43 -2.45 7.32
C VAL A 70 7.92 -2.44 7.57
N ALA A 71 7.24 -3.58 7.46
CA ALA A 71 5.82 -3.68 7.72
C ALA A 71 5.46 -3.31 9.17
N ALA A 72 6.22 -3.80 10.15
CA ALA A 72 6.03 -3.49 11.55
C ALA A 72 6.28 -2.00 11.86
N THR A 73 7.36 -1.43 11.35
CA THR A 73 7.70 -0.01 11.54
C THR A 73 6.65 0.90 10.92
N MET A 74 6.22 0.61 9.68
CA MET A 74 5.19 1.41 9.00
C MET A 74 3.81 1.23 9.64
N GLY A 75 3.49 0.03 10.13
CA GLY A 75 2.28 -0.23 10.91
C GLY A 75 2.27 0.57 12.21
N GLY A 76 3.39 0.55 12.95
CA GLY A 76 3.58 1.34 14.16
C GLY A 76 3.44 2.84 13.91
N PHE A 77 4.12 3.37 12.89
CA PHE A 77 4.01 4.77 12.47
C PHE A 77 2.56 5.17 12.17
N THR A 78 1.83 4.30 11.47
CA THR A 78 0.42 4.53 11.11
C THR A 78 -0.46 4.58 12.37
N LEU A 79 -0.27 3.65 13.30
CA LEU A 79 -0.99 3.62 14.58
C LEU A 79 -0.68 4.85 15.45
N THR A 80 0.59 5.24 15.57
CA THR A 80 0.98 6.45 16.30
C THR A 80 0.36 7.70 15.68
N SER A 81 0.37 7.81 14.34
CA SER A 81 -0.22 8.95 13.63
C SER A 81 -1.73 9.04 13.87
N ILE A 82 -2.45 7.92 13.82
CA ILE A 82 -3.89 7.86 14.14
C ILE A 82 -4.13 8.23 15.60
N SER A 83 -3.32 7.71 16.53
CA SER A 83 -3.43 8.01 17.96
C SER A 83 -3.28 9.51 18.23
N ILE A 84 -2.26 10.14 17.66
CA ILE A 84 -2.06 11.60 17.74
C ILE A 84 -3.26 12.34 17.15
N LEU A 85 -3.73 11.95 15.97
CA LEU A 85 -4.90 12.58 15.34
C LEU A 85 -6.15 12.50 16.23
N VAL A 86 -6.44 11.33 16.80
CA VAL A 86 -7.58 11.14 17.71
C VAL A 86 -7.41 11.94 18.99
N ASN A 87 -6.20 11.97 19.56
CA ASN A 87 -5.90 12.72 20.77
C ASN A 87 -6.07 14.23 20.55
N LEU A 88 -5.58 14.74 19.41
CA LEU A 88 -5.78 16.12 18.99
C LEU A 88 -7.27 16.45 18.80
N LEU A 89 -8.06 15.55 18.20
CA LEU A 89 -9.51 15.75 18.03
C LEU A 89 -10.29 15.74 19.35
N ARG A 90 -9.82 15.01 20.38
CA ARG A 90 -10.43 15.00 21.72
C ARG A 90 -10.04 16.22 22.55
N THR A 91 -8.94 16.88 22.22
CA THR A 91 -8.51 18.09 22.91
C THR A 91 -9.34 19.27 22.34
N PRO A 92 -10.04 20.08 23.16
CA PRO A 92 -10.87 21.17 22.67
C PRO A 92 -9.98 22.26 22.04
N MET A 93 -9.76 22.17 20.74
CA MET A 93 -8.86 23.07 20.01
C MET A 93 -9.64 24.16 19.28
N THR A 94 -9.99 25.22 20.00
CA THR A 94 -10.47 26.50 19.42
C THR A 94 -9.44 27.14 18.47
N THR A 95 -8.20 26.61 18.41
CA THR A 95 -7.10 27.15 17.59
C THR A 95 -6.72 26.29 16.38
N VAL A 96 -6.99 24.97 16.38
CA VAL A 96 -6.58 24.05 15.28
C VAL A 96 -7.72 23.73 14.30
N ASP A 97 -8.97 24.05 14.64
CA ASP A 97 -10.06 24.10 13.66
C ASP A 97 -9.88 25.22 12.62
N LYS A 98 -8.99 26.19 12.87
CA LYS A 98 -8.66 27.25 11.91
C LYS A 98 -7.60 26.88 10.88
N LEU A 99 -6.82 25.82 11.07
CA LEU A 99 -5.64 25.53 10.22
C LEU A 99 -5.86 24.44 9.17
N LEU A 100 -6.87 23.58 9.31
CA LEU A 100 -7.19 22.53 8.34
C LEU A 100 -8.71 22.23 8.36
N PRO A 101 -9.43 22.40 7.23
CA PRO A 101 -10.84 22.03 7.12
C PRO A 101 -11.08 20.59 7.60
N ALA A 102 -12.17 20.37 8.35
CA ALA A 102 -12.45 19.08 9.00
C ALA A 102 -12.52 17.88 8.02
N ASP A 103 -12.88 18.14 6.76
CA ASP A 103 -12.97 17.12 5.71
C ASP A 103 -11.59 16.56 5.29
N ASP A 104 -10.54 17.39 5.36
CA ASP A 104 -9.18 16.98 4.98
C ASP A 104 -8.56 16.07 6.05
N LYS A 105 -8.77 16.39 7.33
CA LYS A 105 -8.33 15.56 8.47
C LYS A 105 -8.96 14.16 8.41
N ARG A 106 -10.26 14.08 8.09
CA ARG A 106 -10.98 12.80 7.94
C ARG A 106 -10.46 11.98 6.77
N ARG A 107 -10.15 12.62 5.63
CA ARG A 107 -9.56 11.92 4.46
C ARG A 107 -8.19 11.34 4.75
N VAL A 108 -7.32 12.09 5.44
CA VAL A 108 -5.99 11.61 5.83
C VAL A 108 -6.12 10.43 6.79
N GLY A 109 -6.92 10.57 7.86
CA GLY A 109 -7.16 9.51 8.81
C GLY A 109 -7.70 8.23 8.16
N ALA A 110 -8.68 8.35 7.24
CA ALA A 110 -9.23 7.22 6.51
C ALA A 110 -8.18 6.52 5.62
N ALA A 111 -7.28 7.27 4.98
CA ALA A 111 -6.21 6.71 4.17
C ALA A 111 -5.19 5.92 5.00
N PHE A 112 -4.82 6.43 6.18
CA PHE A 112 -3.93 5.74 7.10
C PHE A 112 -4.58 4.46 7.65
N VAL A 113 -5.83 4.52 8.09
CA VAL A 113 -6.58 3.34 8.55
C VAL A 113 -6.71 2.30 7.44
N ALA A 114 -6.89 2.73 6.20
CA ALA A 114 -6.96 1.86 5.03
C ALA A 114 -5.67 1.10 4.73
N ALA A 115 -4.51 1.63 5.12
CA ALA A 115 -3.20 1.01 4.88
C ALA A 115 -2.85 -0.07 5.92
N LEU A 116 -3.44 -0.01 7.12
CA LEU A 116 -3.16 -0.94 8.21
C LEU A 116 -3.42 -2.40 7.86
N PRO A 117 -4.57 -2.80 7.25
CA PRO A 117 -4.81 -4.18 6.89
C PRO A 117 -3.74 -4.73 5.94
N THR A 118 -3.33 -3.94 4.94
CA THR A 118 -2.33 -4.37 3.95
C THR A 118 -0.93 -4.51 4.56
N LEU A 119 -0.53 -3.57 5.42
CA LEU A 119 0.73 -3.65 6.17
C LEU A 119 0.73 -4.86 7.12
N PHE A 120 -0.39 -5.13 7.78
CA PHE A 120 -0.55 -6.29 8.64
C PHE A 120 -0.49 -7.60 7.84
N SER A 121 -1.15 -7.67 6.68
CA SER A 121 -1.06 -8.84 5.78
C SER A 121 0.37 -9.09 5.32
N LEU A 122 1.12 -8.04 4.96
CA LEU A 122 2.54 -8.17 4.62
C LEU A 122 3.35 -8.67 5.81
N PHE A 123 3.12 -8.13 7.00
CA PHE A 123 3.82 -8.56 8.21
C PHE A 123 3.59 -10.05 8.51
N VAL A 124 2.33 -10.49 8.48
CA VAL A 124 1.96 -11.90 8.69
C VAL A 124 2.58 -12.78 7.61
N ALA A 125 2.48 -12.39 6.33
CA ALA A 125 3.05 -13.16 5.23
C ALA A 125 4.58 -13.30 5.36
N ALA A 126 5.27 -12.21 5.70
CA ALA A 126 6.72 -12.21 5.93
C ALA A 126 7.12 -13.07 7.13
N LEU A 127 6.34 -13.07 8.22
CA LEU A 127 6.56 -13.98 9.36
C LEU A 127 6.37 -15.44 8.97
N VAL A 128 5.33 -15.78 8.21
CA VAL A 128 5.13 -17.15 7.71
C VAL A 128 6.29 -17.56 6.80
N GLY A 129 6.73 -16.67 5.90
CA GLY A 129 7.93 -16.88 5.08
C GLY A 129 9.18 -17.13 5.91
N LEU A 130 9.37 -16.36 6.97
CA LEU A 130 10.53 -16.49 7.85
C LEU A 130 10.51 -17.79 8.67
N THR A 131 9.34 -18.25 9.12
CA THR A 131 9.23 -19.47 9.93
C THR A 131 9.18 -20.75 9.11
N THR A 132 8.73 -20.68 7.86
CA THR A 132 8.57 -21.86 6.98
C THR A 132 9.60 -21.88 5.85
N ASP A 133 9.47 -20.97 4.88
CA ASP A 133 10.21 -20.94 3.61
C ASP A 133 11.70 -20.65 3.76
N ALA A 134 12.08 -19.79 4.70
CA ALA A 134 13.47 -19.41 4.95
C ALA A 134 14.34 -20.56 5.46
N ASN A 135 13.73 -21.67 5.92
CA ASN A 135 14.44 -22.84 6.46
C ASN A 135 14.55 -23.98 5.44
N LEU A 136 14.04 -23.83 4.23
CA LEU A 136 14.08 -24.84 3.16
C LEU A 136 15.09 -24.44 2.08
N ASP A 137 15.73 -25.43 1.44
CA ASP A 137 16.71 -25.22 0.36
C ASP A 137 16.06 -24.68 -0.91
N THR A 138 14.98 -25.33 -1.34
CA THR A 138 14.06 -24.84 -2.38
C THR A 138 12.76 -24.46 -1.71
N GLY A 139 12.59 -23.16 -1.43
CA GLY A 139 11.38 -22.63 -0.84
C GLY A 139 10.12 -22.88 -1.68
N TYR A 140 8.95 -22.59 -1.10
CA TYR A 140 7.66 -22.63 -1.74
C TYR A 140 7.43 -21.39 -2.61
N TRP A 141 7.43 -21.58 -3.94
CA TRP A 141 7.16 -20.52 -4.93
C TRP A 141 5.85 -19.75 -4.66
N TRP A 142 4.80 -20.42 -4.19
CA TRP A 142 3.50 -19.80 -3.92
C TRP A 142 3.55 -18.87 -2.70
N LEU A 143 4.37 -19.22 -1.70
CA LEU A 143 4.56 -18.40 -0.50
C LEU A 143 5.39 -17.16 -0.84
N GLN A 144 6.47 -17.33 -1.61
CA GLN A 144 7.29 -16.25 -2.14
C GLN A 144 6.45 -15.24 -2.95
N ALA A 145 5.64 -15.75 -3.89
CA ALA A 145 4.73 -14.93 -4.69
C ALA A 145 3.72 -14.17 -3.81
N THR A 146 3.19 -14.81 -2.76
CA THR A 146 2.26 -14.17 -1.82
C THR A 146 2.93 -13.04 -1.03
N ILE A 147 4.15 -13.25 -0.53
CA ILE A 147 4.90 -12.25 0.23
C ILE A 147 5.23 -11.04 -0.64
N ILE A 148 5.66 -11.27 -1.88
CA ILE A 148 5.95 -10.18 -2.83
C ILE A 148 4.68 -9.47 -3.26
N GLY A 149 3.59 -10.20 -3.48
CA GLY A 149 2.28 -9.59 -3.73
C GLY A 149 1.84 -8.68 -2.58
N ALA A 150 1.97 -9.16 -1.34
CA ALA A 150 1.67 -8.35 -0.16
C ALA A 150 2.60 -7.12 -0.05
N ALA A 151 3.87 -7.26 -0.43
CA ALA A 151 4.84 -6.15 -0.42
C ALA A 151 4.46 -5.06 -1.43
N VAL A 152 4.11 -5.46 -2.64
CA VAL A 152 3.65 -4.52 -3.69
C VAL A 152 2.34 -3.86 -3.28
N ALA A 153 1.38 -4.61 -2.73
CA ALA A 153 0.12 -4.05 -2.24
C ALA A 153 0.37 -3.03 -1.12
N ALA A 154 1.28 -3.33 -0.18
CA ALA A 154 1.64 -2.42 0.89
C ALA A 154 2.30 -1.14 0.35
N MET A 155 3.22 -1.26 -0.60
CA MET A 155 3.84 -0.09 -1.27
C MET A 155 2.81 0.76 -2.00
N ALA A 156 1.86 0.14 -2.71
CA ALA A 156 0.77 0.85 -3.38
C ALA A 156 -0.09 1.61 -2.35
N SER A 157 -0.44 0.95 -1.24
CA SER A 157 -1.20 1.58 -0.16
C SER A 157 -0.48 2.78 0.45
N LEU A 158 0.83 2.67 0.68
CA LEU A 158 1.66 3.78 1.16
C LEU A 158 1.75 4.92 0.13
N ALA A 159 1.95 4.60 -1.15
CA ALA A 159 1.98 5.59 -2.22
C ALA A 159 0.64 6.36 -2.31
N ARG A 160 -0.48 5.67 -2.06
CA ARG A 160 -1.81 6.31 -1.97
C ARG A 160 -1.87 7.30 -0.82
N VAL A 161 -1.36 6.95 0.37
CA VAL A 161 -1.30 7.87 1.53
C VAL A 161 -0.49 9.12 1.19
N VAL A 162 0.72 8.95 0.63
CA VAL A 162 1.58 10.07 0.21
C VAL A 162 0.90 10.94 -0.83
N TRP A 163 0.21 10.34 -1.80
CA TRP A 163 -0.52 11.08 -2.83
C TRP A 163 -1.67 11.92 -2.23
N ILE A 164 -2.45 11.34 -1.32
CA ILE A 164 -3.54 12.05 -0.63
C ILE A 164 -2.97 13.25 0.12
N LEU A 165 -1.89 13.07 0.88
CA LEU A 165 -1.22 14.16 1.59
C LEU A 165 -0.74 15.26 0.62
N ARG A 166 -0.05 14.89 -0.45
CA ARG A 166 0.42 15.85 -1.47
C ARG A 166 -0.73 16.65 -2.07
N ARG A 167 -1.86 15.99 -2.38
CA ARG A 167 -3.02 16.65 -2.96
C ARG A 167 -3.68 17.62 -1.98
N LEU A 168 -3.76 17.25 -0.70
CA LEU A 168 -4.31 18.11 0.33
C LEU A 168 -3.43 19.35 0.58
N LEU A 169 -2.10 19.17 0.60
CA LEU A 169 -1.16 20.29 0.72
C LEU A 169 -1.26 21.27 -0.45
N ALA A 170 -1.42 20.76 -1.68
CA ALA A 170 -1.62 21.60 -2.85
C ALA A 170 -2.92 22.42 -2.76
N LEU A 171 -4.03 21.80 -2.33
CA LEU A 171 -5.34 22.45 -2.20
C LEU A 171 -5.45 23.44 -1.03
N SER A 172 -4.57 23.34 -0.03
CA SER A 172 -4.53 24.25 1.13
C SER A 172 -3.56 25.41 0.94
N SER A 173 -2.74 25.37 -0.11
CA SER A 173 -1.79 26.44 -0.46
C SER A 173 -2.32 27.41 -1.54
N ASP A 174 -3.43 27.06 -2.20
CA ASP A 174 -4.21 27.93 -3.10
C ASP A 174 -5.31 28.67 -2.32
#